data_AF-A0AA51M0C9-F1
#
_entry.id   AF-A0AA51M0C9-F1
#
_cell.length_a   1.000
_cell.length_b   1.000
_cell.length_c   1.000
_cell.angle_alpha   90.00
_cell.angle_beta   90.00
_cell.angle_gamma   90.00
#
_symmetry.space_group_name_H-M   'P 1'
#
loop_
_entity.id
_entity.type
_entity.pdbx_description
1 polymer ?
#
loop_
_entity_poly.entity_id
_entity_poly.type
_entity_poly.pdbx_seq_one_letter_code
_entity_poly.pdbx_strand_id
1 'polypeptide(L)'
;MPTLASSPPVSRRTVLRWSGAALGGLGALAVAGCAAGEDDGSGEVDPLIAQAERARVDAATAALLVALLPDRAQALQAVAAERTTHAQTLDAEVARLAGTDPTVSDVTTTTVAPAADPPTLDLMRDRLGTSRRAAADLARTLQGYRAGLLASISAACAVHTGVLLP
;
A
#
# COMPACT_ATOMS: atom_id res chain seq x y z
N MET A 1 -4.99 -26.56 47.74
CA MET A 1 -4.78 -25.20 47.19
C MET A 1 -3.59 -25.26 46.23
N PRO A 2 -3.79 -25.47 44.92
CA PRO A 2 -2.70 -25.36 43.96
C PRO A 2 -2.48 -23.89 43.59
N THR A 3 -1.28 -23.38 43.82
CA THR A 3 -0.81 -22.06 43.38
C THR A 3 -0.56 -22.11 41.87
N LEU A 4 -1.26 -21.27 41.10
CA LEU A 4 -0.98 -21.06 39.67
C LEU A 4 0.37 -20.36 39.52
N ALA A 5 1.33 -21.03 38.88
CA ALA A 5 2.59 -20.41 38.47
C ALA A 5 2.33 -19.42 37.34
N SER A 6 2.73 -18.17 37.54
CA SER A 6 2.69 -17.09 36.55
C SER A 6 3.86 -17.26 35.57
N SER A 7 3.58 -17.48 34.29
CA SER A 7 4.62 -17.43 33.24
C SER A 7 5.01 -15.98 32.94
N PRO A 8 6.31 -15.67 32.80
CA PRO A 8 6.74 -14.31 32.45
C PRO A 8 6.39 -13.98 30.99
N PRO A 9 6.02 -12.73 30.67
CA PRO A 9 5.74 -12.33 29.30
C PRO A 9 7.04 -12.28 28.49
N VAL A 10 7.12 -13.10 27.44
CA VAL A 10 8.22 -13.03 26.46
C VAL A 10 8.08 -11.73 25.67
N SER A 11 8.96 -10.77 25.95
CA SER A 11 9.04 -9.50 25.24
C SER A 11 9.67 -9.70 23.86
N ARG A 12 8.90 -9.36 22.81
CA ARG A 12 9.33 -9.38 21.40
C ARG A 12 10.60 -8.55 21.14
N ARG A 13 10.92 -7.64 22.05
CA ARG A 13 12.05 -6.69 21.97
C ARG A 13 13.40 -7.32 22.33
N THR A 14 13.43 -8.52 22.91
CA THR A 14 14.67 -9.22 23.32
C THR A 14 15.19 -10.19 22.25
N VAL A 15 14.34 -10.59 21.30
CA VAL A 15 14.71 -11.55 20.23
C VAL A 15 15.50 -10.88 19.09
N LEU A 16 15.31 -9.56 18.88
CA LEU A 16 15.99 -8.80 17.82
C LEU A 16 17.37 -8.23 18.20
N ARG A 17 17.93 -8.62 19.36
CA ARG A 17 19.28 -8.18 19.80
C ARG A 17 20.36 -9.26 19.69
N TRP A 18 20.07 -10.41 19.09
CA TRP A 18 20.98 -11.55 19.01
C TRP A 18 21.37 -11.98 17.59
N SER A 19 21.37 -11.05 16.63
CA SER A 19 21.92 -11.31 15.30
C SER A 19 22.52 -10.02 14.73
N GLY A 20 23.82 -9.79 14.97
CA GLY A 20 24.55 -8.72 14.29
C GLY A 20 25.75 -8.15 15.05
N ALA A 21 26.57 -8.98 15.70
CA ALA A 21 27.89 -8.55 16.18
C ALA A 21 28.95 -9.55 15.72
N ALA A 22 29.51 -9.31 14.53
CA ALA A 22 30.79 -9.88 14.12
C ALA A 22 31.52 -8.82 13.27
N LEU A 23 32.58 -8.27 13.86
CA LEU A 23 33.54 -7.39 13.22
C LEU A 23 34.52 -8.22 12.38
N GLY A 24 34.89 -7.70 11.19
CA GLY A 24 36.19 -7.93 10.58
C GLY A 24 36.23 -8.88 9.37
N GLY A 25 36.65 -8.33 8.22
CA GLY A 25 37.14 -9.12 7.09
C GLY A 25 37.00 -8.42 5.74
N LEU A 26 38.10 -7.86 5.23
CA LEU A 26 38.24 -7.52 3.81
C LEU A 26 38.00 -8.79 2.97
N GLY A 27 37.06 -8.72 2.02
CA GLY A 27 36.83 -9.78 1.04
C GLY A 27 35.84 -9.30 0.00
N ALA A 28 36.35 -8.80 -1.12
CA ALA A 28 35.54 -8.51 -2.30
C ALA A 28 34.94 -9.82 -2.83
N LEU A 29 33.68 -10.07 -2.50
CA LEU A 29 32.85 -11.06 -3.18
C LEU A 29 31.94 -10.28 -4.13
N ALA A 30 32.26 -10.39 -5.42
CA ALA A 30 31.44 -9.92 -6.52
C ALA A 30 30.06 -10.57 -6.41
N VAL A 31 29.08 -9.82 -5.92
CA VAL A 31 27.68 -10.15 -6.13
C VAL A 31 27.42 -9.89 -7.60
N ALA A 32 27.22 -10.95 -8.36
CA ALA A 32 26.63 -10.90 -9.68
C ALA A 32 25.21 -10.33 -9.54
N GLY A 33 25.10 -9.01 -9.51
CA GLY A 33 23.84 -8.28 -9.59
C GLY A 33 23.30 -8.41 -11.00
N CYS A 34 22.55 -9.48 -11.26
CA CYS A 34 21.65 -9.54 -12.40
C CYS A 34 20.48 -8.57 -12.13
N ALA A 35 20.66 -7.32 -12.52
CA ALA A 35 19.58 -6.36 -12.70
C ALA A 35 19.99 -5.36 -13.79
N ALA A 36 20.32 -5.88 -14.96
CA ALA A 36 20.22 -5.12 -16.20
C ALA A 36 19.03 -5.71 -16.94
N GLY A 37 17.82 -5.35 -16.50
CA GLY A 37 16.72 -5.28 -17.44
C GLY A 37 17.00 -4.04 -18.27
N GLU A 38 17.30 -4.24 -19.55
CA GLU A 38 17.46 -3.17 -20.51
C GLU A 38 16.21 -2.30 -20.46
N ASP A 39 16.39 -1.05 -20.04
CA ASP A 39 15.41 0.01 -20.15
C ASP A 39 15.29 0.34 -21.65
N ASP A 40 14.51 -0.47 -22.37
CA ASP A 40 14.11 -0.17 -23.74
C ASP A 40 13.21 1.05 -23.67
N GLY A 41 13.81 2.21 -23.96
CA GLY A 41 13.28 3.57 -23.90
C GLY A 41 12.09 3.82 -24.83
N SER A 42 11.06 3.00 -24.73
CA SER A 42 9.69 3.38 -25.04
C SER A 42 9.11 4.01 -23.79
N GLY A 43 8.58 5.24 -23.90
CA GLY A 43 7.99 6.00 -22.80
C GLY A 43 6.69 5.39 -22.29
N GLU A 44 6.73 4.15 -21.82
CA GLU A 44 5.62 3.48 -21.17
C GLU A 44 5.42 4.09 -19.78
N VAL A 45 4.25 4.69 -19.57
CA VAL A 45 3.87 5.30 -18.30
C VAL A 45 3.91 4.25 -17.20
N ASP A 46 4.58 4.53 -16.09
CA ASP A 46 4.72 3.57 -14.99
C ASP A 46 3.34 3.09 -14.50
N PRO A 47 3.07 1.76 -14.51
CA PRO A 47 1.76 1.22 -14.19
C PRO A 47 1.32 1.45 -12.72
N LEU A 48 2.24 1.79 -11.81
CA LEU A 48 1.93 2.16 -10.44
C LEU A 48 1.20 3.49 -10.33
N ILE A 49 1.35 4.40 -11.31
CA ILE A 49 0.63 5.67 -11.35
C ILE A 49 -0.88 5.41 -11.38
N ALA A 50 -1.33 4.48 -12.22
CA ALA A 50 -2.74 4.10 -12.28
C ALA A 50 -3.25 3.43 -11.00
N GLN A 51 -2.36 2.79 -10.22
CA GLN A 51 -2.72 2.24 -8.90
C GLN A 51 -2.82 3.35 -7.84
N ALA A 52 -1.96 4.36 -7.89
CA ALA A 52 -2.00 5.51 -6.99
C ALA A 52 -3.28 6.33 -7.19
N GLU A 53 -3.66 6.57 -8.45
CA GLU A 53 -4.94 7.20 -8.81
C GLU A 53 -6.14 6.45 -8.24
N ARG A 54 -6.20 5.13 -8.45
CA ARG A 54 -7.26 4.28 -7.85
C ARG A 54 -7.31 4.42 -6.33
N ALA A 55 -6.16 4.41 -5.68
CA ALA A 55 -6.08 4.57 -4.23
C ALA A 55 -6.58 5.94 -3.74
N ARG A 56 -6.28 7.03 -4.46
CA ARG A 56 -6.81 8.37 -4.14
C ARG A 56 -8.32 8.46 -4.33
N VAL A 57 -8.84 7.89 -5.42
CA VAL A 57 -10.29 7.85 -5.68
C VAL A 57 -11.02 7.02 -4.62
N ASP A 58 -10.48 5.86 -4.22
CA ASP A 58 -11.03 5.04 -3.15
C ASP A 58 -11.05 5.81 -1.81
N ALA A 59 -9.94 6.48 -1.47
CA ALA A 59 -9.82 7.28 -0.26
C ALA A 59 -10.85 8.42 -0.21
N ALA A 60 -11.00 9.16 -1.31
CA ALA A 60 -11.98 10.24 -1.42
C ALA A 60 -13.42 9.70 -1.30
N THR A 61 -13.71 8.56 -1.92
CA THR A 61 -15.04 7.91 -1.82
C THR A 61 -15.37 7.51 -0.39
N ALA A 62 -14.41 6.89 0.30
CA ALA A 62 -14.55 6.52 1.71
C ALA A 62 -14.78 7.76 2.58
N ALA A 63 -14.04 8.84 2.35
CA ALA A 63 -14.19 10.10 3.09
C ALA A 63 -15.57 10.74 2.89
N LEU A 64 -16.12 10.72 1.67
CA LEU A 64 -17.50 11.18 1.42
C LEU A 64 -18.52 10.32 2.18
N LEU A 65 -18.33 9.00 2.20
CA LEU A 65 -19.23 8.08 2.90
C LEU A 65 -19.22 8.26 4.43
N VAL A 66 -18.16 8.77 5.04
CA VAL A 66 -18.12 9.06 6.48
C VAL A 66 -19.25 10.02 6.89
N ALA A 67 -19.53 11.03 6.06
CA ALA A 67 -20.61 11.98 6.32
C ALA A 67 -22.01 11.39 6.08
N LEU A 68 -22.11 10.42 5.16
CA LEU A 68 -23.38 9.80 4.77
C LEU A 68 -23.77 8.61 5.67
N LEU A 69 -22.79 7.95 6.29
CA LEU A 69 -22.96 6.70 7.03
C LEU A 69 -22.27 6.79 8.41
N PRO A 70 -22.81 7.58 9.35
CA PRO A 70 -22.16 7.82 10.66
C PRO A 70 -21.94 6.53 11.46
N ASP A 71 -22.86 5.56 11.36
CA ASP A 71 -22.74 4.25 12.02
C ASP A 71 -21.52 3.43 11.55
N ARG A 72 -20.93 3.80 10.41
CA ARG A 72 -19.73 3.18 9.84
C ARG A 72 -18.54 4.13 9.74
N ALA A 73 -18.65 5.33 10.34
CA ALA A 73 -17.66 6.39 10.20
C ALA A 73 -16.24 5.93 10.55
N GLN A 74 -16.06 5.19 11.65
CA GLN A 74 -14.75 4.72 12.07
C GLN A 74 -14.11 3.76 11.05
N ALA A 75 -14.88 2.80 10.52
CA ALA A 75 -14.39 1.86 9.53
C ALA A 75 -14.05 2.58 8.21
N LEU A 76 -14.91 3.50 7.77
CA LEU A 76 -14.69 4.29 6.56
C LEU A 76 -13.49 5.25 6.69
N GLN A 77 -13.27 5.83 7.87
CA GLN A 77 -12.07 6.63 8.16
C GLN A 77 -10.80 5.79 8.08
N ALA A 78 -10.81 4.57 8.64
CA ALA A 78 -9.68 3.64 8.53
C ALA A 78 -9.37 3.30 7.06
N VAL A 79 -10.40 3.00 6.27
CA VAL A 79 -10.24 2.75 4.82
C VAL A 79 -9.69 3.99 4.11
N ALA A 80 -10.24 5.18 4.36
CA ALA A 80 -9.77 6.42 3.75
C ALA A 80 -8.29 6.70 4.07
N ALA A 81 -7.89 6.53 5.33
CA ALA A 81 -6.52 6.73 5.77
C ALA A 81 -5.56 5.73 5.12
N GLU A 82 -5.88 4.44 5.15
CA GLU A 82 -5.03 3.41 4.56
C GLU A 82 -4.91 3.54 3.04
N ARG A 83 -6.02 3.84 2.34
CA ARG A 83 -5.97 4.09 0.89
C ARG A 83 -5.17 5.35 0.53
N THR A 84 -5.18 6.38 1.39
CA THR A 84 -4.28 7.54 1.25
C THR A 84 -2.81 7.14 1.40
N THR A 85 -2.47 6.35 2.42
CA THR A 85 -1.09 5.86 2.62
C THR A 85 -0.63 4.98 1.45
N HIS A 86 -1.51 4.14 0.90
CA HIS A 86 -1.19 3.35 -0.28
C HIS A 86 -0.85 4.22 -1.50
N ALA A 87 -1.63 5.28 -1.76
CA ALA A 87 -1.34 6.22 -2.84
C ALA A 87 0.03 6.87 -2.67
N GLN A 88 0.30 7.40 -1.48
CA GLN A 88 1.59 8.04 -1.17
C GLN A 88 2.78 7.08 -1.32
N THR A 89 2.62 5.83 -0.91
CA THR A 89 3.69 4.82 -1.04
C THR A 89 3.95 4.47 -2.51
N LEU A 90 2.89 4.38 -3.32
CA LEU A 90 3.01 4.16 -4.77
C LEU A 90 3.67 5.35 -5.47
N ASP A 91 3.27 6.58 -5.12
CA ASP A 91 3.86 7.81 -5.68
C ASP A 91 5.36 7.91 -5.31
N ALA A 92 5.72 7.59 -4.06
CA ALA A 92 7.12 7.55 -3.62
C ALA A 92 7.94 6.51 -4.38
N GLU A 93 7.35 5.36 -4.69
CA GLU A 93 8.01 4.32 -5.48
C GLU A 93 8.22 4.75 -6.95
N VAL A 94 7.23 5.42 -7.54
CA VAL A 94 7.36 6.01 -8.89
C VAL A 94 8.48 7.05 -8.92
N ALA A 95 8.51 7.97 -7.94
CA ALA A 95 9.55 9.00 -7.84
C ALA A 95 10.95 8.40 -7.67
N ARG A 96 11.08 7.36 -6.81
CA ARG A 96 12.33 6.64 -6.60
C ARG A 96 12.91 6.07 -7.90
N LEU A 97 12.06 5.53 -8.79
CA LEU A 97 12.50 4.96 -10.07
C LEU A 97 12.80 6.03 -11.12
N ALA A 98 12.05 7.13 -11.12
CA ALA A 98 12.32 8.28 -11.97
C ALA A 98 13.63 9.03 -11.60
N GLY A 99 14.26 8.67 -10.47
CA GLY A 99 15.42 9.39 -9.94
C GLY A 99 15.07 10.80 -9.47
N THR A 100 13.78 11.07 -9.23
CA THR A 100 13.29 12.38 -8.76
C THR A 100 13.16 12.38 -7.26
N ASP A 101 13.64 13.44 -6.62
CA ASP A 101 13.42 13.67 -5.19
C ASP A 101 11.93 13.96 -4.97
N PRO A 102 11.20 13.22 -4.11
CA PRO A 102 9.74 13.33 -3.99
C PRO A 102 9.26 14.71 -3.49
N THR A 103 10.17 15.58 -3.07
CA THR A 103 9.93 16.92 -2.56
C THR A 103 9.41 17.90 -3.62
N VAL A 104 9.51 17.57 -4.92
CA VAL A 104 8.93 18.37 -6.01
C VAL A 104 7.68 17.68 -6.54
N SER A 105 6.60 17.75 -5.76
CA SER A 105 5.27 17.38 -6.25
C SER A 105 4.52 18.65 -6.63
N ASP A 106 4.44 18.93 -7.93
CA ASP A 106 3.56 19.97 -8.45
C ASP A 106 2.12 19.45 -8.34
N VAL A 107 1.36 19.99 -7.38
CA VAL A 107 0.01 19.53 -7.08
C VAL A 107 -0.91 19.99 -8.22
N THR A 108 -1.10 19.12 -9.21
CA THR A 108 -2.13 19.34 -10.23
C THR A 108 -3.48 18.99 -9.60
N THR A 109 -4.21 20.00 -9.14
CA THR A 109 -5.58 19.84 -8.65
C THR A 109 -6.50 19.52 -9.83
N THR A 110 -6.77 18.24 -10.05
CA THR A 110 -7.86 17.83 -10.94
C THR A 110 -9.18 18.05 -10.20
N THR A 111 -9.90 19.10 -10.56
CA THR A 111 -11.27 19.35 -10.10
C THR A 111 -12.18 18.25 -10.65
N VAL A 112 -12.57 17.31 -9.80
CA VAL A 112 -13.56 16.28 -10.12
C VAL A 112 -14.93 16.95 -10.11
N ALA A 113 -15.63 16.92 -11.25
CA ALA A 113 -17.01 17.36 -11.34
C ALA A 113 -17.88 16.53 -10.36
N PRO A 114 -18.83 17.15 -9.64
CA PRO A 114 -19.65 16.44 -8.67
C PRO A 114 -20.44 15.32 -9.37
N ALA A 115 -20.37 14.11 -8.83
CA ALA A 115 -21.22 13.01 -9.26
C ALA A 115 -22.69 13.39 -9.01
N ALA A 116 -23.57 13.10 -9.98
CA ALA A 116 -24.99 13.44 -9.90
C ALA A 116 -25.71 12.73 -8.74
N ASP A 117 -25.19 11.56 -8.32
CA ASP A 117 -25.73 10.76 -7.22
C ASP A 117 -24.69 10.58 -6.09
N PRO A 118 -25.14 10.55 -4.82
CA PRO A 118 -24.24 10.30 -3.69
C PRO A 118 -23.67 8.88 -3.75
N PRO A 119 -22.39 8.68 -3.35
CA PRO A 119 -21.79 7.35 -3.34
C PRO A 119 -22.52 6.43 -2.36
N THR A 120 -22.57 5.14 -2.70
CA THR A 120 -23.14 4.09 -1.84
C THR A 120 -22.05 3.21 -1.25
N LEU A 121 -22.40 2.47 -0.20
CA LEU A 121 -21.48 1.51 0.41
C LEU A 121 -21.19 0.31 -0.52
N ASP A 122 -22.17 -0.12 -1.33
CA ASP A 122 -21.96 -1.18 -2.32
C ASP A 122 -21.00 -0.73 -3.43
N LEU A 123 -21.12 0.51 -3.91
CA LEU A 123 -20.15 1.11 -4.82
C LEU A 123 -18.74 1.10 -4.23
N MET A 124 -18.61 1.38 -2.93
CA MET A 124 -17.31 1.34 -2.25
C MET A 124 -16.73 -0.08 -2.20
N ARG A 125 -17.56 -1.09 -1.89
CA ARG A 125 -17.14 -2.50 -1.90
C ARG A 125 -16.68 -2.94 -3.30
N ASP A 126 -17.43 -2.58 -4.33
CA ASP A 126 -17.10 -2.92 -5.73
C ASP A 126 -15.79 -2.25 -6.19
N ARG A 127 -15.59 -0.99 -5.82
CA ARG A 127 -14.35 -0.25 -6.08
C ARG A 127 -13.16 -0.93 -5.41
N LEU A 128 -13.24 -1.22 -4.12
CA LEU A 128 -12.18 -1.93 -3.39
C LEU A 128 -11.93 -3.33 -3.96
N GLY A 129 -12.97 -4.05 -4.38
CA GLY A 129 -12.83 -5.35 -5.04
C GLY A 129 -12.12 -5.25 -6.39
N THR A 130 -12.34 -4.16 -7.13
CA THR A 130 -11.64 -3.87 -8.39
C THR A 130 -10.19 -3.48 -8.14
N SER A 131 -9.93 -2.58 -7.19
CA SER A 131 -8.58 -2.20 -6.76
C SER A 131 -7.77 -3.41 -6.29
N ARG A 132 -8.38 -4.32 -5.51
CA ARG A 132 -7.77 -5.60 -5.09
C ARG A 132 -7.32 -6.42 -6.29
N ARG A 133 -8.21 -6.68 -7.25
CA ARG A 133 -7.91 -7.49 -8.44
C ARG A 133 -6.83 -6.85 -9.30
N ALA A 134 -6.96 -5.55 -9.57
CA ALA A 134 -5.98 -4.81 -10.37
C ALA A 134 -4.58 -4.83 -9.74
N ALA A 135 -4.47 -4.67 -8.42
CA ALA A 135 -3.20 -4.77 -7.71
C ALA A 135 -2.64 -6.20 -7.74
N ALA A 136 -3.47 -7.21 -7.50
CA ALA A 136 -3.06 -8.62 -7.57
C ALA A 136 -2.56 -9.02 -8.97
N ASP A 137 -3.24 -8.57 -10.01
CA ASP A 137 -2.88 -8.86 -11.39
C ASP A 137 -1.57 -8.20 -11.79
N LEU A 138 -1.38 -6.92 -11.44
CA LEU A 138 -0.13 -6.21 -11.69
C LEU A 138 1.03 -6.77 -10.85
N ALA A 139 0.79 -7.22 -9.63
CA ALA A 139 1.82 -7.85 -8.81
C ALA A 139 2.43 -9.09 -9.48
N ARG A 140 1.65 -9.83 -10.30
CA ARG A 140 2.14 -11.01 -11.04
C ARG A 140 3.02 -10.67 -12.24
N THR A 141 3.00 -9.43 -12.72
CA THR A 141 3.79 -8.99 -13.87
C THR A 141 5.05 -8.23 -13.46
N LEU A 142 5.17 -7.85 -12.19
CA LEU A 142 6.32 -7.14 -11.64
C LEU A 142 7.16 -8.07 -10.75
N GLN A 143 8.30 -7.58 -10.28
CA GLN A 143 9.23 -8.33 -9.44
C GLN A 143 9.68 -7.50 -8.22
N GLY A 144 10.25 -8.19 -7.23
CA GLY A 144 10.88 -7.57 -6.06
C GLY A 144 9.92 -6.70 -5.24
N TYR A 145 10.40 -5.52 -4.83
CA TYR A 145 9.66 -4.59 -3.97
C TYR A 145 8.30 -4.19 -4.54
N ARG A 146 8.20 -3.90 -5.84
CA ARG A 146 6.95 -3.47 -6.49
C ARG A 146 5.88 -4.56 -6.47
N ALA A 147 6.26 -5.81 -6.74
CA ALA A 147 5.35 -6.95 -6.64
C ALA A 147 4.86 -7.14 -5.19
N GLY A 148 5.76 -7.06 -4.21
CA GLY A 148 5.42 -7.18 -2.80
C GLY A 148 4.50 -6.05 -2.30
N LEU A 149 4.77 -4.81 -2.71
CA LEU A 149 3.94 -3.64 -2.39
C LEU A 149 2.51 -3.81 -2.92
N LEU A 150 2.35 -4.19 -4.19
CA LEU A 150 1.04 -4.41 -4.79
C LEU A 150 0.30 -5.61 -4.18
N ALA A 151 1.02 -6.69 -3.85
CA ALA A 151 0.45 -7.83 -3.14
C ALA A 151 -0.07 -7.43 -1.76
N SER A 152 0.67 -6.61 -1.02
CA SER A 152 0.23 -6.05 0.27
C SER A 152 -1.00 -5.16 0.12
N ILE A 153 -1.04 -4.31 -0.91
CA ILE A 153 -2.20 -3.45 -1.19
C ILE A 153 -3.44 -4.29 -1.53
N SER A 154 -3.28 -5.33 -2.34
CA SER A 154 -4.36 -6.28 -2.64
C SER A 154 -4.90 -6.95 -1.36
N ALA A 155 -4.02 -7.43 -0.50
CA ALA A 155 -4.40 -8.02 0.79
C ALA A 155 -5.17 -7.02 1.67
N ALA A 156 -4.71 -5.77 1.76
CA ALA A 156 -5.40 -4.72 2.51
C ALA A 156 -6.81 -4.45 1.97
N CYS A 157 -6.99 -4.33 0.65
CA CYS A 157 -8.32 -4.17 0.05
C CYS A 157 -9.24 -5.38 0.30
N ALA A 158 -8.68 -6.59 0.37
CA ALA A 158 -9.44 -7.78 0.78
C ALA A 158 -9.92 -7.68 2.24
N VAL A 159 -9.06 -7.20 3.15
CA VAL A 159 -9.44 -6.95 4.55
C VAL A 159 -10.49 -5.86 4.67
N HIS A 160 -10.38 -4.79 3.87
CA HIS A 160 -11.38 -3.71 3.86
C HIS A 160 -12.77 -4.26 3.52
N THR A 161 -12.88 -5.11 2.50
CA THR A 161 -14.17 -5.66 2.06
C THR A 161 -14.66 -6.86 2.89
N GLY A 162 -13.75 -7.66 3.45
CA GLY A 162 -14.11 -8.85 4.22
C GLY A 162 -14.29 -8.62 5.72
N VAL A 163 -13.76 -7.52 6.27
CA VAL A 163 -13.70 -7.27 7.72
C VAL A 163 -14.22 -5.88 8.09
N LEU A 164 -13.75 -4.83 7.42
CA LEU A 164 -14.11 -3.46 7.81
C LEU A 164 -15.48 -3.03 7.28
N LEU A 165 -15.79 -3.44 6.04
CA LEU A 165 -17.02 -3.12 5.32
C LEU A 165 -17.76 -4.41 4.88
N PRO A 166 -18.05 -5.34 5.80
CA PRO A 166 -18.75 -6.59 5.48
C PRO A 166 -20.15 -6.30 4.99
#